data_AF-A0A1B2YTB3-F1
#
_entry.id   AF-A0A1B2YTB3-F1
#
_cell.length_a   1.000
_cell.length_b   1.000
_cell.length_c   1.000
_cell.angle_alpha   90.00
_cell.angle_beta   90.00
_cell.angle_gamma   90.00
#
_symmetry.space_group_name_H-M   'P 1'
#
loop_
_entity.id
_entity.type
_entity.pdbx_description
1 polymer ?
#
loop_
_entity_poly.entity_id
_entity_poly.type
_entity_poly.pdbx_seq_one_letter_code
_entity_poly.pdbx_strand_id
1 'polypeptide(L)'
;MKEPIDTLDQHEEFDQMGEAHAGSSELTPIRFDAFELSNDEKIKQIEHHFLPFIGKAHVAYTSKGKVIGLSKMNRLVDYYSRRPQVQERLTLQIADAISDAMNTQDVAVHIDSKHLCVSMRGIKDHASSTITSEFRGVFR
;
A
#
# COMPACT_ATOMS: atom_id res chain seq x y z
N MET A 1 -11.56 42.20 0.97
CA MET A 1 -10.32 41.82 1.68
C MET A 1 -10.39 40.31 1.83
N LYS A 2 -9.65 39.57 1.01
CA LYS A 2 -9.62 38.09 1.04
C LYS A 2 -8.48 37.71 1.98
N GLU A 3 -8.80 36.97 3.02
CA GLU A 3 -7.83 36.31 3.90
C GLU A 3 -6.97 35.32 3.09
N PRO A 4 -5.67 35.22 3.37
CA PRO A 4 -4.79 34.29 2.66
C PRO A 4 -5.04 32.86 3.17
N ILE A 5 -5.20 31.92 2.23
CA ILE A 5 -5.29 30.49 2.52
C ILE A 5 -3.87 30.00 2.82
N ASP A 6 -3.61 29.74 4.09
CA ASP A 6 -2.37 29.16 4.59
C ASP A 6 -2.15 27.79 3.93
N THR A 7 -1.00 27.60 3.30
CA THR A 7 -0.71 26.47 2.40
C THR A 7 0.06 25.35 3.13
N LEU A 8 -0.10 25.25 4.45
CA LEU A 8 0.76 24.45 5.33
C LEU A 8 0.16 23.11 5.80
N ASP A 9 -0.90 22.60 5.18
CA ASP A 9 -1.58 21.36 5.64
C ASP A 9 -1.31 20.12 4.76
N GLN A 10 -0.51 20.25 3.69
CA GLN A 10 -0.28 19.12 2.76
C GLN A 10 0.95 18.27 3.07
N HIS A 11 1.74 18.63 4.09
CA HIS A 11 2.94 17.87 4.47
C HIS A 11 2.72 16.95 5.67
N GLU A 12 1.74 17.22 6.55
CA GLU A 12 1.48 16.38 7.72
C GLU A 12 0.67 15.10 7.39
N GLU A 13 -0.12 15.08 6.30
CA GLU A 13 -0.78 13.85 5.83
C GLU A 13 0.20 12.80 5.31
N PHE A 14 1.39 13.20 4.84
CA PHE A 14 2.42 12.28 4.34
C PHE A 14 3.21 11.60 5.46
N ASP A 15 3.29 12.18 6.66
CA ASP A 15 4.04 11.57 7.78
C ASP A 15 3.27 10.46 8.51
N GLN A 16 1.94 10.39 8.35
CA GLN A 16 1.16 9.21 8.79
C GLN A 16 1.39 7.97 7.89
N MET A 17 2.08 8.11 6.75
CA MET A 17 2.43 6.99 5.87
C MET A 17 3.34 5.94 6.53
N GLY A 18 3.94 6.26 7.69
CA GLY A 18 4.90 5.39 8.37
C GLY A 18 4.33 4.34 9.33
N GLU A 19 3.06 4.43 9.74
CA GLU A 19 2.58 3.63 10.90
C GLU A 19 1.76 2.37 10.54
N ALA A 20 1.42 2.15 9.26
CA ALA A 20 0.66 0.96 8.80
C ALA A 20 1.52 -0.05 8.01
N HIS A 21 2.84 -0.02 8.22
CA HIS A 21 3.81 -0.85 7.49
C HIS A 21 4.42 -1.89 8.44
N ALA A 22 3.97 -3.14 8.32
CA ALA A 22 4.61 -4.28 9.00
C ALA A 22 5.29 -5.15 7.93
N GLY A 23 6.60 -4.93 7.74
CA GLY A 23 7.44 -5.85 6.97
C GLY A 23 7.95 -6.94 7.90
N SER A 24 7.67 -8.20 7.56
CA SER A 24 8.30 -9.33 8.24
C SER A 24 9.52 -9.78 7.44
N SER A 25 10.63 -10.02 8.13
CA SER A 25 11.79 -10.69 7.56
C SER A 25 12.31 -11.72 8.54
N GLU A 26 12.46 -12.96 8.08
CA GLU A 26 13.03 -14.03 8.89
C GLU A 26 14.58 -13.97 8.89
N LEU A 27 15.22 -13.42 7.85
CA LEU A 27 16.68 -13.46 7.66
C LEU A 27 17.21 -12.33 6.75
N THR A 28 16.77 -11.09 6.96
CA THR A 28 17.39 -9.90 6.34
C THR A 28 18.26 -9.18 7.36
N PRO A 29 19.55 -9.52 7.52
CA PRO A 29 20.46 -8.63 8.24
C PRO A 29 20.51 -7.30 7.49
N ILE A 30 20.42 -6.18 8.22
CA ILE A 30 20.72 -4.86 7.66
C ILE A 30 22.10 -4.98 7.01
N ARG A 31 22.17 -4.80 5.68
CA ARG A 31 23.45 -4.86 4.96
C ARG A 31 24.37 -3.82 5.58
N PHE A 32 25.64 -4.15 5.79
CA PHE A 32 26.59 -3.24 6.47
C PHE A 32 26.75 -1.89 5.73
N ASP A 33 26.51 -1.90 4.42
CA ASP A 33 26.55 -0.75 3.51
C ASP A 33 25.18 -0.04 3.37
N ALA A 34 24.15 -0.49 4.09
CA ALA A 34 22.79 0.08 3.99
C ALA A 34 22.73 1.57 4.36
N PHE A 35 23.71 2.05 5.15
CA PHE A 35 23.86 3.46 5.51
C PHE A 35 24.89 4.22 4.66
N GLU A 36 25.62 3.53 3.78
CA GLU A 36 26.63 4.14 2.90
C GLU A 36 26.01 4.65 1.59
N LEU A 37 24.94 4.02 1.12
CA LEU A 37 24.23 4.42 -0.10
C LEU A 37 23.19 5.51 0.18
N SER A 38 23.20 6.56 -0.63
CA SER A 38 22.16 7.60 -0.61
C SER A 38 20.81 7.03 -1.06
N ASN A 39 19.72 7.69 -0.64
CA ASN A 39 18.36 7.29 -1.04
C ASN A 39 18.20 7.28 -2.58
N ASP A 40 18.81 8.24 -3.28
CA ASP A 40 18.74 8.35 -4.73
C ASP A 40 19.46 7.20 -5.45
N GLU A 41 20.56 6.69 -4.89
CA GLU A 41 21.28 5.53 -5.43
C GLU A 41 20.54 4.23 -5.20
N LYS A 42 19.90 4.08 -4.03
CA LYS A 42 19.01 2.95 -3.72
C LYS A 42 17.83 2.92 -4.69
N ILE A 43 17.20 4.08 -4.90
CA ILE A 43 16.09 4.26 -5.83
C ILE A 43 16.50 3.87 -7.25
N LYS A 44 17.63 4.37 -7.77
CA LYS A 44 18.13 4.02 -9.13
C LYS A 44 18.37 2.52 -9.36
N GLN A 45 18.88 1.79 -8.37
CA GLN A 45 19.09 0.34 -8.52
C GLN A 45 17.77 -0.44 -8.62
N ILE A 46 16.73 0.06 -7.95
CA ILE A 46 15.40 -0.54 -7.91
C ILE A 46 14.57 -0.11 -9.14
N GLU A 47 14.65 1.16 -9.55
CA GLU A 47 13.89 1.77 -10.65
C GLU A 47 14.06 1.06 -12.00
N HIS A 48 15.23 0.49 -12.29
CA HIS A 48 15.47 -0.21 -13.55
C HIS A 48 14.82 -1.61 -13.61
N HIS A 49 14.23 -2.07 -12.50
CA HIS A 49 13.64 -3.40 -12.36
C HIS A 49 12.27 -3.30 -11.70
N PHE A 50 11.29 -2.71 -12.40
CA PHE A 50 9.87 -2.80 -12.06
C PHE A 50 9.44 -4.28 -12.02
N LEU A 51 9.71 -4.92 -10.89
CA LEU A 51 9.37 -6.31 -10.62
C LEU A 51 8.03 -6.31 -9.89
N PRO A 52 7.08 -7.17 -10.29
CA PRO A 52 5.77 -7.17 -9.69
C PRO A 52 5.85 -7.62 -8.21
N PHE A 53 4.97 -7.07 -7.38
CA PHE A 53 4.64 -7.69 -6.10
C PHE A 53 3.44 -8.61 -6.29
N ILE A 54 3.49 -9.79 -5.70
CA ILE A 54 2.46 -10.82 -5.84
C ILE A 54 1.92 -11.12 -4.45
N GLY A 55 0.61 -11.00 -4.28
CA GLY A 55 0.00 -11.08 -2.97
C GLY A 55 -1.49 -11.34 -2.99
N LYS A 56 -2.09 -11.15 -1.82
CA LYS A 56 -3.53 -11.29 -1.59
C LYS A 56 -4.05 -9.99 -1.00
N ALA A 57 -5.14 -9.49 -1.56
CA ALA A 57 -5.90 -8.38 -0.99
C ALA A 57 -7.13 -8.95 -0.27
N HIS A 58 -7.27 -8.61 1.00
CA HIS A 58 -8.41 -8.87 1.83
C HIS A 58 -9.19 -7.57 1.96
N VAL A 59 -10.49 -7.64 1.70
CA VAL A 59 -11.35 -6.46 1.62
C VAL A 59 -12.63 -6.71 2.38
N ALA A 60 -12.99 -5.80 3.27
CA ALA A 60 -14.24 -5.80 4.01
C ALA A 60 -14.89 -4.41 4.01
N TYR A 61 -16.22 -4.38 4.12
CA TYR A 61 -17.00 -3.16 4.25
C TYR A 61 -18.31 -3.43 4.98
N THR A 62 -18.90 -2.39 5.57
CA THR A 62 -20.24 -2.48 6.17
C THR A 62 -21.28 -1.89 5.23
N SER A 63 -22.26 -2.71 4.84
CA SER A 63 -23.36 -2.29 3.96
C SER A 63 -24.39 -1.45 4.70
N LYS A 64 -24.76 -0.29 4.13
CA LYS A 64 -25.90 0.54 4.56
C LYS A 64 -27.13 0.34 3.65
N GLY A 65 -27.35 -0.90 3.18
CA GLY A 65 -28.49 -1.27 2.33
C GLY A 65 -28.15 -1.59 0.86
N LYS A 66 -26.87 -1.50 0.47
CA LYS A 66 -26.37 -1.89 -0.86
C LYS A 66 -25.30 -2.98 -0.72
N VAL A 67 -25.41 -4.06 -1.49
CA VAL A 67 -24.44 -5.16 -1.47
C VAL A 67 -23.74 -5.24 -2.81
N ILE A 68 -22.40 -5.22 -2.81
CA ILE A 68 -21.62 -5.46 -4.02
C ILE A 68 -21.48 -6.95 -4.26
N GLY A 69 -21.65 -7.36 -5.52
CA GLY A 69 -21.38 -8.74 -5.91
C GLY A 69 -19.90 -9.07 -5.75
N LEU A 70 -19.59 -10.26 -5.21
CA LEU A 70 -18.22 -10.71 -4.92
C LEU A 70 -17.27 -10.54 -6.12
N SER A 71 -17.74 -10.88 -7.33
CA SER A 71 -16.93 -10.74 -8.54
C SER A 71 -16.56 -9.29 -8.89
N LYS A 72 -17.36 -8.30 -8.49
CA LYS A 72 -17.05 -6.88 -8.74
C LYS A 72 -15.93 -6.38 -7.83
N MET A 73 -15.85 -6.90 -6.60
CA MET A 73 -14.77 -6.57 -5.67
C MET A 73 -13.42 -7.02 -6.23
N ASN A 74 -13.33 -8.27 -6.68
CA ASN A 74 -12.11 -8.81 -7.28
C ASN A 74 -11.70 -8.01 -8.54
N ARG A 75 -12.67 -7.59 -9.36
CA ARG A 75 -12.41 -6.76 -10.55
C ARG A 75 -11.90 -5.37 -10.20
N LEU A 76 -12.37 -4.77 -9.10
CA LEU A 76 -11.90 -3.48 -8.63
C LEU A 76 -10.43 -3.56 -8.20
N VAL A 77 -10.10 -4.57 -7.38
CA VAL A 77 -8.71 -4.82 -6.95
C VAL A 77 -7.80 -5.06 -8.16
N ASP A 78 -8.21 -5.93 -9.09
CA ASP A 78 -7.47 -6.23 -10.32
C ASP A 78 -7.26 -4.97 -11.18
N TYR A 79 -8.30 -4.13 -11.33
CA TYR A 79 -8.20 -2.88 -12.07
C TYR A 79 -7.11 -1.94 -11.52
N TYR A 80 -7.07 -1.75 -10.20
CA TYR A 80 -6.05 -0.90 -9.56
C TYR A 80 -4.64 -1.53 -9.58
N SER A 81 -4.55 -2.86 -9.66
CA SER A 81 -3.29 -3.61 -9.63
C SER A 81 -2.61 -3.72 -11.01
N ARG A 82 -3.33 -3.48 -12.11
CA ARG A 82 -2.83 -3.63 -13.50
C ARG A 82 -1.93 -2.49 -14.01
N ARG A 83 -1.27 -1.76 -13.10
CA ARG A 83 -0.37 -0.64 -13.43
C ARG A 83 0.83 -0.62 -12.48
N PRO A 84 1.92 0.09 -12.81
CA PRO A 84 3.01 0.31 -11.86
C PRO A 84 2.47 0.93 -10.56
N GLN A 85 2.64 0.21 -9.45
CA GLN A 85 2.06 0.58 -8.16
C GLN A 85 3.09 0.50 -7.05
N VAL A 86 2.82 1.28 -6.01
CA VAL A 86 3.40 1.17 -4.67
C VAL A 86 2.31 0.55 -3.79
N GLN A 87 2.65 -0.43 -2.95
CA GLN A 87 1.65 -1.26 -2.25
C GLN A 87 0.74 -0.40 -1.34
N GLU A 88 1.33 0.57 -0.65
CA GLU A 88 0.68 1.55 0.22
C GLU A 88 -0.40 2.34 -0.55
N ARG A 89 -0.02 2.86 -1.72
CA ARG A 89 -0.92 3.61 -2.60
C ARG A 89 -2.05 2.73 -3.12
N LEU A 90 -1.75 1.48 -3.47
CA LEU A 90 -2.75 0.51 -3.93
C LEU A 90 -3.79 0.26 -2.85
N THR A 91 -3.37 0.07 -1.60
CA THR A 91 -4.24 -0.16 -0.44
C THR A 91 -5.22 1.00 -0.24
N LEU A 92 -4.73 2.25 -0.28
CA LEU A 92 -5.56 3.46 -0.19
C LEU A 92 -6.57 3.57 -1.35
N GLN A 93 -6.10 3.39 -2.59
CA GLN A 93 -6.95 3.46 -3.78
C GLN A 93 -8.10 2.47 -3.76
N ILE A 94 -7.85 1.25 -3.27
CA ILE A 94 -8.89 0.23 -3.11
C ILE A 94 -9.88 0.67 -2.04
N ALA A 95 -9.42 1.16 -0.88
CA ALA A 95 -10.28 1.62 0.20
C ALA A 95 -11.19 2.79 -0.24
N ASP A 96 -10.63 3.79 -0.91
CA ASP A 96 -11.38 4.93 -1.48
C ASP A 96 -12.45 4.45 -2.46
N ALA A 97 -12.06 3.61 -3.42
CA ALA A 97 -12.97 3.16 -4.46
C ALA A 97 -14.14 2.33 -3.91
N ILE A 98 -13.92 1.56 -2.84
CA ILE A 98 -14.99 0.80 -2.17
C ILE A 98 -15.89 1.75 -1.38
N SER A 99 -15.29 2.70 -0.66
CA SER A 99 -16.02 3.71 0.09
C SER A 99 -16.99 4.46 -0.83
N ASP A 100 -16.51 4.89 -2.00
CA ASP A 100 -17.31 5.58 -3.00
C ASP A 100 -18.38 4.68 -3.63
N ALA A 101 -18.02 3.44 -4.01
CA ALA A 101 -18.95 2.51 -4.65
C ALA A 101 -20.09 2.08 -3.72
N MET A 102 -19.80 1.97 -2.42
CA MET A 102 -20.72 1.48 -1.38
C MET A 102 -21.38 2.59 -0.57
N ASN A 103 -20.95 3.85 -0.75
CA ASN A 103 -21.41 5.00 0.00
C ASN A 103 -21.31 4.79 1.52
N THR A 104 -20.15 4.28 1.96
CA THR A 104 -19.88 3.96 3.36
C THR A 104 -18.44 4.27 3.70
N GLN A 105 -18.20 4.88 4.87
CA GLN A 105 -16.85 5.09 5.40
C GLN A 105 -16.31 3.87 6.15
N ASP A 106 -17.15 2.84 6.31
CA ASP A 106 -16.84 1.62 7.03
C ASP A 106 -16.19 0.61 6.08
N VAL A 107 -14.87 0.75 5.88
CA VAL A 107 -14.09 -0.05 4.93
C VAL A 107 -12.78 -0.50 5.58
N ALA A 108 -12.38 -1.73 5.29
CA ALA A 108 -11.10 -2.30 5.68
C ALA A 108 -10.43 -2.96 4.47
N VAL A 109 -9.17 -2.61 4.22
CA VAL A 109 -8.34 -3.22 3.19
C VAL A 109 -7.04 -3.68 3.85
N HIS A 110 -6.66 -4.93 3.58
CA HIS A 110 -5.42 -5.52 4.07
C HIS A 110 -4.75 -6.25 2.91
N ILE A 111 -3.52 -5.86 2.57
CA ILE A 111 -2.76 -6.46 1.48
C ILE A 111 -1.50 -7.08 2.07
N ASP A 112 -1.35 -8.38 1.87
CA ASP A 112 -0.13 -9.13 2.15
C ASP A 112 0.50 -9.55 0.82
N SER A 113 1.72 -9.10 0.56
CA SER A 113 2.39 -9.37 -0.71
C SER A 113 3.88 -9.62 -0.58
N LYS A 114 4.41 -10.41 -1.52
CA LYS A 114 5.84 -10.61 -1.71
C LYS A 114 6.34 -9.75 -2.83
N HIS A 115 7.39 -8.98 -2.57
CA HIS A 115 8.02 -8.10 -3.54
C HIS A 115 9.14 -8.85 -4.25
N LEU A 116 9.01 -9.10 -5.55
CA LEU A 116 10.04 -9.83 -6.30
C LEU A 116 11.38 -9.09 -6.35
N CYS A 117 11.39 -7.77 -6.17
CA CYS A 117 12.64 -7.01 -6.02
C CYS A 117 13.44 -7.43 -4.77
N VAL A 118 12.78 -7.90 -3.70
CA VAL A 118 13.40 -8.40 -2.46
C VAL A 118 13.82 -9.87 -2.60
N SER A 119 13.01 -10.68 -3.31
CA SER A 119 13.25 -12.12 -3.44
C SER A 119 14.17 -12.53 -4.60
N MET A 120 14.26 -11.75 -5.68
CA MET A 120 15.04 -12.14 -6.88
C MET A 120 16.43 -11.54 -6.94
N ARG A 121 16.67 -10.39 -6.30
CA ARG A 121 17.96 -9.67 -6.35
C ARG A 121 18.25 -9.02 -4.99
N GLY A 122 19.52 -8.79 -4.69
CA GLY A 122 19.93 -8.27 -3.38
C GLY A 122 19.90 -9.35 -2.29
N ILE A 123 19.04 -9.15 -1.28
CA ILE A 123 18.98 -9.94 -0.04
C ILE A 123 18.48 -11.38 -0.24
N LYS A 124 17.68 -11.65 -1.28
CA LYS A 124 17.11 -12.97 -1.59
C LYS A 124 16.28 -13.56 -0.44
N ASP A 125 15.55 -12.71 0.28
CA ASP A 125 14.62 -13.17 1.30
C ASP A 125 13.35 -13.69 0.60
N HIS A 126 13.20 -15.01 0.61
CA HIS A 126 12.04 -15.70 0.05
C HIS A 126 10.88 -15.81 1.04
N ALA A 127 11.16 -15.60 2.33
CA ALA A 127 10.18 -15.64 3.42
C ALA A 127 9.53 -14.27 3.65
N SER A 128 10.25 -13.18 3.36
CA SER A 128 9.76 -11.83 3.59
C SER A 128 8.44 -11.54 2.86
N SER A 129 7.51 -10.96 3.61
CA SER A 129 6.28 -10.38 3.09
C SER A 129 6.06 -9.00 3.66
N THR A 130 5.43 -8.16 2.86
CA THR A 130 5.07 -6.79 3.19
C THR A 130 3.56 -6.72 3.37
N ILE A 131 3.18 -6.28 4.56
CA ILE A 131 1.79 -6.06 4.92
C ILE A 131 1.52 -4.55 4.94
N THR A 132 0.45 -4.14 4.25
CA THR A 132 -0.13 -2.81 4.35
C THR A 132 -1.61 -2.94 4.65
N SER A 133 -2.15 -2.00 5.41
CA SER A 133 -3.57 -2.01 5.78
C SER A 133 -4.12 -0.60 5.86
N GLU A 134 -5.39 -0.46 5.51
CA GLU A 134 -6.15 0.77 5.63
C GLU A 134 -7.50 0.42 6.26
N PHE A 135 -7.77 1.03 7.42
CA PHE A 135 -8.99 0.80 8.20
C PHE A 135 -9.72 2.12 8.43
N ARG A 136 -11.01 2.13 8.12
CA ARG A 136 -11.87 3.33 8.20
C ARG A 136 -13.20 3.02 8.86
N GLY A 137 -13.81 4.05 9.44
CA GLY A 137 -15.10 3.95 10.11
C GLY A 137 -15.05 2.96 11.27
N VAL A 138 -16.02 2.03 11.33
CA VAL A 138 -16.09 1.01 12.39
C VAL A 138 -14.92 0.03 12.46
N PHE A 139 -14.03 0.01 11.47
CA PHE A 139 -12.86 -0.86 11.44
C PHE A 139 -11.60 -0.23 12.06
N ARG A 140 -11.63 1.07 12.42
CA ARG A 140 -10.55 1.79 13.10
C ARG A 140 -10.78 1.80 14.61
#